data_AF-A0A0S8A9N4-F1
#
_entry.id   AF-A0A0S8A9N4-F1
#
_cell.length_a   1.000
_cell.length_b   1.000
_cell.length_c   1.000
_cell.angle_alpha   90.00
_cell.angle_beta   90.00
_cell.angle_gamma   90.00
#
_symmetry.space_group_name_H-M   'P 1'
#
loop_
_entity.id
_entity.type
_entity.pdbx_description
1 polymer ?
#
loop_
_entity_poly.entity_id
_entity_poly.type
_entity_poly.pdbx_seq_one_letter_code
_entity_poly.pdbx_strand_id
1 'polypeptide(L)'
;MLFDIKTGRAIAFLNTNRLIRSDNWDIDLSKTGFISEAGFCLVMRATVADRPLTIILLNSWGKLSKYGDANRIKTWLIQTEQKILSLKNNLASLN
;
A
#
# COMPACT_ATOMS: atom_id res chain seq x y z
N MET A 1 -23.77 -8.27 -8.28
CA MET A 1 -24.43 -7.95 -6.99
C MET A 1 -24.66 -9.27 -6.28
N LEU A 2 -24.22 -9.40 -5.02
CA LEU A 2 -24.48 -10.60 -4.22
C LEU A 2 -25.71 -10.37 -3.36
N PHE A 3 -26.51 -11.40 -3.15
CA PHE A 3 -27.74 -11.32 -2.35
C PHE A 3 -27.69 -12.33 -1.21
N ASP A 4 -28.18 -11.90 -0.05
CA ASP A 4 -28.42 -12.78 1.08
C ASP A 4 -29.55 -13.76 0.75
N ILE A 5 -29.29 -15.06 0.88
CA ILE A 5 -30.24 -16.11 0.49
C ILE A 5 -31.50 -16.10 1.38
N LYS A 6 -31.41 -15.65 2.63
CA LYS A 6 -32.54 -15.66 3.58
C LYS A 6 -33.41 -14.41 3.47
N THR A 7 -32.80 -13.26 3.24
CA THR A 7 -33.47 -11.96 3.32
C THR A 7 -33.68 -11.31 1.95
N GLY A 8 -33.05 -11.82 0.90
CA GLY A 8 -33.08 -11.23 -0.45
C GLY A 8 -32.38 -9.87 -0.55
N ARG A 9 -31.69 -9.43 0.52
CA ARG A 9 -31.01 -8.12 0.56
C ARG A 9 -29.70 -8.17 -0.19
N ALA A 10 -29.39 -7.08 -0.90
CA ALA A 10 -28.09 -6.91 -1.53
C ALA A 10 -26.99 -6.79 -0.47
N ILE A 11 -25.90 -7.56 -0.65
CA ILE A 11 -24.70 -7.53 0.18
C ILE A 11 -23.55 -6.94 -0.64
N ALA A 12 -22.85 -5.97 -0.05
CA ALA A 12 -21.60 -5.45 -0.56
C ALA A 12 -20.42 -5.97 0.28
N PHE A 13 -19.46 -6.61 -0.38
CA PHE A 13 -18.18 -6.94 0.22
C PHE A 13 -17.15 -5.91 -0.22
N LEU A 14 -16.38 -5.42 0.74
CA LEU A 14 -15.43 -4.35 0.51
C LEU A 14 -14.04 -4.79 0.97
N ASN A 15 -13.03 -4.41 0.20
CA ASN A 15 -11.65 -4.62 0.62
C ASN A 15 -11.38 -3.80 1.91
N THR A 16 -10.75 -4.45 2.88
CA THR A 16 -10.37 -3.86 4.17
C THR A 16 -9.16 -2.94 4.05
N ASN A 17 -8.31 -3.14 3.02
CA ASN A 17 -7.23 -2.23 2.67
C ASN A 17 -7.79 -0.99 1.95
N ARG A 18 -7.83 0.13 2.67
CA ARG A 18 -8.34 1.40 2.15
C ARG A 18 -7.48 2.00 1.02
N LEU A 19 -6.21 1.60 0.91
CA LEU A 19 -5.30 2.14 -0.10
C LEU A 19 -5.68 1.72 -1.51
N ILE A 20 -6.37 0.58 -1.68
CA ILE A 20 -6.87 0.10 -2.98
C ILE A 20 -7.91 1.06 -3.59
N ARG A 21 -8.59 1.88 -2.78
CA ARG A 21 -9.58 2.84 -3.27
C ARG A 21 -8.98 4.17 -3.70
N SER A 22 -7.66 4.33 -3.55
CA SER A 22 -6.97 5.56 -3.93
C SER A 22 -6.23 5.35 -5.23
N ASP A 23 -6.43 6.24 -6.19
CA ASP A 23 -5.72 6.24 -7.48
C ASP A 23 -4.20 6.47 -7.33
N ASN A 24 -3.75 6.80 -6.12
CA ASN A 24 -2.34 6.98 -5.82
C ASN A 24 -1.60 5.65 -5.63
N TRP A 25 -2.26 4.51 -5.50
CA TRP A 25 -1.59 3.23 -5.21
C TRP A 25 -1.88 2.22 -6.31
N ASP A 26 -0.82 1.71 -6.93
CA ASP A 26 -0.87 0.55 -7.82
C ASP A 26 -0.60 -0.72 -7.00
N ILE A 27 -1.65 -1.48 -6.66
CA ILE A 27 -1.60 -2.63 -5.74
C ILE A 27 -2.19 -3.87 -6.43
N ASP A 28 -1.35 -4.88 -6.68
CA ASP A 28 -1.78 -6.16 -7.26
C ASP A 28 -2.36 -7.13 -6.24
N LEU A 29 -1.84 -7.08 -5.01
CA LEU A 29 -2.18 -8.02 -3.94
C LEU A 29 -2.15 -7.31 -2.61
N SER A 30 -3.13 -7.59 -1.74
CA SER A 30 -3.04 -7.14 -0.36
C SER A 30 -3.79 -8.02 0.63
N LYS A 31 -3.34 -7.95 1.89
CA LYS A 31 -4.02 -8.49 3.05
C LYS A 31 -3.83 -7.55 4.23
N THR A 32 -4.92 -7.32 4.98
CA THR A 32 -4.86 -6.68 6.30
C THR A 32 -5.12 -7.71 7.39
N GLY A 33 -4.47 -7.56 8.54
CA GLY A 33 -4.68 -8.40 9.73
C GLY A 33 -4.83 -7.57 11.00
N PHE A 34 -5.48 -8.16 12.00
CA PHE A 34 -5.48 -7.66 13.37
C PHE A 34 -5.68 -8.85 14.32
N ILE A 35 -4.81 -8.95 15.32
CA ILE A 35 -5.01 -9.75 16.54
C ILE A 35 -4.47 -8.95 17.71
N SER A 36 -4.99 -9.19 18.91
CA SER A 36 -4.67 -8.40 20.11
C SER A 36 -3.17 -8.40 20.41
N GLU A 37 -2.49 -9.52 20.20
CA GLU A 37 -1.09 -9.75 20.56
C GLU A 37 -0.11 -9.16 19.52
N ALA A 38 -0.54 -9.01 18.27
CA ALA A 38 0.33 -8.58 17.15
C ALA A 38 -0.10 -7.25 16.53
N GLY A 39 -1.07 -6.55 17.12
CA GLY A 39 -1.58 -5.27 16.62
C GLY A 39 -2.16 -5.36 15.21
N PHE A 40 -2.13 -4.23 14.49
CA PHE A 40 -2.59 -4.17 13.11
C PHE A 40 -1.47 -4.47 12.12
N CYS A 41 -1.78 -5.29 11.10
CA CYS A 41 -0.82 -5.69 10.07
C CYS A 41 -1.32 -5.36 8.66
N LEU A 42 -0.38 -5.09 7.75
CA LEU A 42 -0.61 -4.88 6.32
C LEU A 42 0.47 -5.62 5.53
N VAL A 43 0.05 -6.44 4.57
CA VAL A 43 0.91 -7.00 3.53
C VAL A 43 0.35 -6.54 2.19
N MET A 44 1.20 -6.04 1.30
CA MET A 44 0.78 -5.71 -0.06
C MET A 44 1.93 -5.81 -1.06
N ARG A 45 1.61 -6.22 -2.29
CA ARG A 45 2.49 -6.09 -3.44
C ARG A 45 2.00 -4.90 -4.28
N ALA A 46 2.92 -3.98 -4.57
CA ALA A 46 2.61 -2.73 -5.23
C ALA A 46 3.76 -2.27 -6.14
N THR A 47 3.46 -1.41 -7.09
CA THR A 47 4.47 -0.70 -7.88
C THR A 47 4.61 0.74 -7.36
N VAL A 48 5.83 1.17 -7.07
CA VAL A 48 6.13 2.55 -6.65
C VAL A 48 7.32 3.05 -7.44
N ALA A 49 7.17 4.18 -8.14
CA ALA A 49 8.22 4.75 -9.00
C ALA A 49 8.81 3.69 -9.96
N ASP A 50 7.94 3.02 -10.71
CA ASP A 50 8.28 1.95 -11.67
C ASP A 50 9.00 0.73 -11.06
N ARG A 51 9.00 0.61 -9.73
CA ARG A 51 9.62 -0.49 -9.02
C ARG A 51 8.57 -1.40 -8.36
N PRO A 52 8.45 -2.67 -8.80
CA PRO A 52 7.59 -3.64 -8.12
C PRO A 52 8.22 -4.05 -6.78
N LEU A 53 7.42 -4.03 -5.72
CA LEU A 53 7.88 -4.33 -4.36
C LEU A 53 6.78 -4.94 -3.50
N THR A 54 7.19 -5.68 -2.46
CA THR A 54 6.29 -6.22 -1.43
C THR A 54 6.56 -5.50 -0.12
N ILE A 55 5.53 -4.89 0.45
CA ILE A 55 5.57 -4.20 1.75
C ILE A 55 4.88 -5.07 2.79
N ILE A 56 5.58 -5.30 3.91
CA ILE A 56 5.07 -6.04 5.07
C ILE A 56 5.24 -5.15 6.30
N LEU A 57 4.12 -4.78 6.93
CA LEU A 57 4.05 -3.97 8.14
C LEU A 57 3.34 -4.78 9.22
N LEU A 58 4.03 -4.98 10.34
CA LEU A 58 3.55 -5.76 11.49
C LEU A 58 3.49 -4.89 12.74
N ASN A 59 2.67 -5.28 13.71
CA ASN A 59 2.62 -4.66 15.03
C ASN A 59 2.38 -3.15 15.03
N SER A 60 1.53 -2.65 14.14
CA SER A 60 1.07 -1.27 14.22
C SER A 60 0.09 -1.11 15.39
N TRP A 61 0.39 -0.19 16.31
CA TRP A 61 -0.45 0.08 17.49
C TRP A 61 -1.83 0.64 17.10
N GLY A 62 -1.87 1.64 16.21
CA GLY A 62 -3.11 2.26 15.75
C GLY A 62 -3.71 1.58 14.51
N LYS A 63 -5.05 1.53 14.45
CA LYS A 63 -5.80 0.96 13.30
C LYS A 63 -5.36 1.56 11.96
N LEU A 64 -5.01 2.84 11.95
CA LEU A 64 -4.60 3.56 10.75
C LEU A 64 -3.09 3.66 10.57
N SER A 65 -2.29 3.32 11.59
CA SER A 65 -0.83 3.53 11.58
C SER A 65 -0.17 2.79 10.43
N LYS A 66 -0.51 1.52 10.20
CA LYS A 66 -0.03 0.74 9.04
C LYS A 66 -0.24 1.42 7.68
N TYR A 67 -1.32 2.19 7.52
CA TYR A 67 -1.56 2.93 6.26
C TYR A 67 -0.75 4.22 6.21
N GLY A 68 -0.55 4.89 7.35
CA GLY A 68 0.35 6.04 7.46
C GLY A 68 1.79 5.63 7.14
N ASP A 69 2.24 4.50 7.68
CA ASP A 69 3.59 3.97 7.45
C ASP A 69 3.78 3.54 5.99
N ALA A 70 2.80 2.88 5.39
CA ALA A 70 2.82 2.59 3.96
C ALA A 70 2.98 3.86 3.10
N ASN A 71 2.24 4.94 3.43
CA ASN A 71 2.37 6.21 2.72
C ASN A 71 3.74 6.87 2.94
N ARG A 72 4.31 6.81 4.16
CA ARG A 72 5.66 7.31 4.44
C ARG A 72 6.72 6.56 3.62
N ILE A 73 6.63 5.23 3.57
CA ILE A 73 7.52 4.39 2.75
C ILE A 73 7.42 4.78 1.28
N LYS A 74 6.20 4.93 0.76
CA LYS A 74 5.99 5.35 -0.63
C LYS A 74 6.64 6.70 -0.92
N THR A 75 6.38 7.71 -0.09
CA THR A 75 6.96 9.04 -0.25
C THR A 75 8.49 8.99 -0.21
N TRP A 76 9.05 8.27 0.75
CA TRP A 76 10.49 8.09 0.88
C TRP A 76 11.12 7.42 -0.36
N LEU A 77 10.48 6.37 -0.89
CA LEU A 77 10.93 5.69 -2.11
C LEU A 77 10.91 6.63 -3.32
N ILE A 78 9.81 7.34 -3.55
CA ILE A 78 9.68 8.28 -4.68
C ILE A 78 10.77 9.36 -4.62
N GLN A 79 10.98 9.97 -3.45
CA GLN A 79 12.01 11.00 -3.26
C GLN A 79 13.42 10.45 -3.51
N THR A 80 13.67 9.21 -3.08
CA THR A 80 14.96 8.55 -3.27
C THR A 80 15.22 8.27 -4.75
N GLU A 81 14.25 7.71 -5.47
CA GLU A 81 14.37 7.43 -6.91
C GLU A 81 14.57 8.72 -7.73
N GLN A 82 13.81 9.78 -7.41
CA GLN A 82 13.98 11.09 -8.05
C GLN A 82 15.40 11.66 -7.85
N LYS A 83 15.96 11.51 -6.65
CA LYS A 83 17.34 11.94 -6.36
C LYS A 83 18.37 11.11 -7.12
N ILE A 84 18.17 9.80 -7.24
CA ILE A 84 19.06 8.94 -8.02
C ILE A 84 19.03 9.34 -9.50
N LEU A 85 17.83 9.57 -10.05
CA LEU A 85 17.65 9.99 -11.44
C LEU A 85 18.34 11.33 -11.73
N SER A 86 18.21 12.32 -10.83
CA SER A 86 18.87 13.62 -11.01
C SER A 86 20.40 13.51 -10.99
N LEU A 87 20.95 12.68 -10.10
CA LEU A 87 22.39 12.41 -10.06
C LEU A 87 22.89 11.73 -11.33
N LYS A 88 22.15 10.76 -11.86
CA LYS A 88 22.48 10.09 -13.14
C LYS A 88 22.49 11.07 -14.31
N ASN A 89 21.49 11.95 -14.39
CA ASN A 89 21.40 12.94 -15.46
C ASN A 89 22.56 13.95 -15.41
N ASN A 90 22.93 14.39 -14.21
CA ASN A 90 24.07 15.30 -14.04
C ASN A 90 25.39 14.64 -14.47
N LEU A 91 25.62 13.36 -14.12
CA LEU A 91 26.80 12.62 -14.58
C LEU A 91 26.80 12.40 -16.10
N ALA A 92 25.64 12.14 -16.70
CA ALA A 92 25.52 12.00 -18.14
C ALA A 92 25.78 13.30 -18.91
N SER A 93 25.50 14.46 -18.30
CA SER A 93 25.77 15.77 -18.89
C SER A 93 27.23 16.24 -18.80
N LEU A 94 28.07 15.52 -18.04
CA LEU A 94 29.49 15.83 -17.84
C LEU A 94 30.42 15.00 -18.75
N ASN A 95 29.87 14.06 -19.52
CA ASN A 95 30.58 13.25 -20.53
C ASN A 95 30.07 13.61 -21.93
#